data_AF-A0A6V7VHP0-F1
#
_entry.id   AF-A0A6V7VHP0-F1
#
_cell.length_a   1.000
_cell.length_b   1.000
_cell.length_c   1.000
_cell.angle_alpha   90.00
_cell.angle_beta   90.00
_cell.angle_gamma   90.00
#
_symmetry.space_group_name_H-M   'P 1'
#
loop_
_entity.id
_entity.type
_entity.pdbx_description
1 polymer ?
#
loop_
_entity_poly.entity_id
_entity_poly.type
_entity_poly.pdbx_seq_one_letter_code
_entity_poly.pdbx_strand_id
1 'polypeptide(L)'
;MLLFIPKKNLLKMEAETIKNKKQFETKIKNVKNYSPKESIFSRLSHVLGVILILLFVGLPKDLWRWLRLRRKCVRGKTVVITGGASGIVKYIFLIFFSLSD
;
A
#
# COMPACT_ATOMS: atom_id res chain seq x y z
N MET A 1 -41.75 27.76 34.08
CA MET A 1 -40.84 28.90 33.88
C MET A 1 -40.24 28.78 32.48
N LEU A 2 -40.84 29.44 31.48
CA LEU A 2 -40.38 29.41 30.09
C LEU A 2 -39.20 30.39 29.96
N LEU A 3 -38.02 29.88 29.57
CA LEU A 3 -36.83 30.70 29.28
C LEU A 3 -37.10 31.58 28.06
N PHE A 4 -37.48 32.84 28.31
CA PHE A 4 -37.71 33.85 27.28
C PHE A 4 -36.35 34.35 26.76
N ILE A 5 -35.81 33.68 25.74
CA ILE A 5 -34.55 34.09 25.10
C ILE A 5 -34.86 35.29 24.20
N PRO A 6 -34.28 36.48 24.46
CA PRO A 6 -34.60 37.68 23.71
C PRO A 6 -34.07 37.55 22.27
N LYS A 7 -34.94 37.82 21.28
CA LYS A 7 -34.70 37.67 19.83
C LYS A 7 -33.37 38.28 19.33
N LYS A 8 -32.89 39.34 19.99
CA LYS A 8 -31.59 39.98 19.73
C LYS A 8 -30.39 39.05 19.92
N ASN A 9 -30.45 38.12 20.87
CA ASN A 9 -29.38 37.16 21.13
C ASN A 9 -29.36 36.04 20.08
N LEU A 10 -30.53 35.68 19.55
CA LEU A 10 -30.65 34.68 18.48
C LEU A 10 -30.01 35.18 17.19
N LEU A 11 -30.31 36.43 16.80
CA LEU A 11 -29.73 37.06 15.61
C LEU A 11 -28.21 37.25 15.71
N LYS A 12 -27.70 37.50 16.92
CA LYS A 12 -26.25 37.61 17.16
C LYS A 12 -25.55 36.26 16.98
N MET A 13 -26.15 35.17 17.46
CA MET A 13 -25.63 33.81 17.27
C MET A 13 -25.64 33.39 15.80
N GLU A 14 -26.71 33.71 15.05
CA GLU A 14 -26.78 33.41 13.62
C GLU A 14 -25.71 34.16 12.82
N ALA A 15 -25.47 35.45 13.13
CA ALA A 15 -24.45 36.25 12.46
C ALA A 15 -23.02 35.72 12.70
N GLU A 16 -22.70 35.27 13.92
CA GLU A 16 -21.40 34.68 14.24
C GLU A 16 -21.20 33.33 13.53
N THR A 17 -22.25 32.52 13.45
CA THR A 17 -22.21 31.21 12.76
C THR A 17 -21.96 31.38 11.26
N ILE A 18 -22.61 32.38 10.62
CA ILE A 18 -22.41 32.69 9.20
C ILE A 18 -20.99 33.21 8.94
N LYS A 19 -20.44 34.04 9.84
CA LYS A 19 -19.09 34.58 9.72
C LYS A 19 -18.03 33.47 9.82
N ASN A 20 -18.19 32.55 10.77
CA ASN A 20 -17.28 31.43 10.98
C ASN A 20 -17.32 30.45 9.78
N LYS A 21 -18.52 30.17 9.25
CA LYS A 21 -18.69 29.36 8.04
C LYS A 21 -17.99 29.97 6.83
N LYS A 22 -18.13 31.28 6.59
CA LYS A 22 -17.43 32.00 5.50
C LYS A 22 -15.91 31.95 5.66
N GLN A 23 -15.41 32.01 6.90
CA GLN A 23 -13.98 31.94 7.19
C GLN A 23 -13.43 30.51 6.95
N PHE A 24 -14.23 29.49 7.26
CA PHE A 24 -13.89 28.10 7.00
C PHE A 24 -13.86 27.79 5.49
N GLU A 25 -14.85 28.28 4.75
CA GLU A 25 -14.90 28.11 3.29
C GLU A 25 -13.74 28.79 2.56
N THR A 26 -13.33 29.99 3.00
CA THR A 26 -12.15 30.68 2.44
C THR A 26 -10.85 29.97 2.78
N LYS A 27 -10.73 29.35 3.95
CA LYS A 27 -9.57 28.51 4.32
C LYS A 27 -9.48 27.25 3.47
N ILE A 28 -10.61 26.56 3.23
CA ILE A 28 -10.67 25.37 2.36
C ILE A 28 -10.30 25.70 0.92
N LYS A 29 -10.77 26.84 0.38
CA LYS A 29 -10.45 27.27 -0.99
C LYS A 29 -8.96 27.54 -1.20
N ASN A 30 -8.26 28.03 -0.17
CA ASN A 30 -6.81 28.24 -0.23
C ASN A 30 -6.01 26.92 -0.16
N VAL A 31 -6.44 25.96 0.66
CA VAL A 31 -5.78 24.63 0.73
C VAL A 31 -5.93 23.86 -0.59
N LYS A 32 -7.09 23.95 -1.26
CA LYS A 32 -7.30 23.29 -2.56
C LYS A 32 -6.48 23.89 -3.71
N ASN A 33 -5.93 25.10 -3.54
CA ASN A 33 -5.04 25.74 -4.53
C ASN A 33 -3.56 25.37 -4.34
N TYR A 34 -3.23 24.47 -3.42
CA TYR A 34 -1.94 23.79 -3.40
C TYR A 34 -2.02 22.53 -4.29
N SER A 35 -2.15 22.75 -5.60
CA SER A 35 -1.70 21.77 -6.58
C SER A 35 -0.33 22.26 -7.04
N PRO A 36 0.78 21.68 -6.56
CA PRO A 36 2.07 22.02 -7.12
C PRO A 36 1.96 21.78 -8.63
N LYS A 37 2.34 22.75 -9.45
CA LYS A 37 2.54 22.53 -10.88
C LYS A 37 3.74 21.59 -10.99
N GLU A 38 3.47 20.30 -10.84
CA GLU A 38 4.46 19.25 -11.03
C GLU A 38 4.88 19.34 -12.51
N SER A 39 6.09 19.83 -12.76
CA SER A 39 6.73 19.64 -14.05
C SER A 39 6.77 18.14 -14.36
N ILE A 40 6.70 17.77 -15.65
CA ILE A 40 6.77 16.36 -16.08
C ILE A 40 8.02 15.67 -15.50
N PHE A 41 9.11 16.43 -15.36
CA PHE A 41 10.35 16.00 -14.69
C PHE A 41 10.17 15.59 -13.23
N SER A 42 9.33 16.29 -12.45
CA SER A 42 9.03 15.91 -11.06
C SER A 42 8.30 14.57 -10.99
N ARG A 43 7.39 14.31 -11.94
CA ARG A 43 6.67 13.02 -11.99
C ARG A 43 7.61 11.88 -12.39
N LEU A 44 8.49 12.13 -13.35
CA LEU A 44 9.48 11.16 -13.80
C LEU A 44 10.51 10.84 -12.71
N SER A 45 10.97 11.83 -11.94
CA SER A 45 11.94 11.60 -10.86
C SER A 45 11.35 10.74 -9.74
N HIS A 46 10.07 10.92 -9.39
CA HIS A 46 9.38 10.06 -8.42
C HIS A 46 9.26 8.62 -8.90
N VAL A 47 8.85 8.41 -10.16
CA VAL A 47 8.71 7.07 -10.75
C VAL A 47 10.09 6.38 -10.86
N LEU A 48 11.11 7.10 -11.31
CA LEU A 48 12.48 6.59 -11.38
C LEU A 48 13.04 6.25 -10.00
N GLY A 49 12.77 7.06 -8.98
CA GLY A 49 13.18 6.79 -7.61
C GLY A 49 12.58 5.48 -7.07
N VAL A 50 11.28 5.26 -7.29
CA VAL A 50 10.61 4.02 -6.88
C VAL A 50 11.16 2.81 -7.63
N ILE A 51 11.34 2.93 -8.95
CA ILE A 51 11.92 1.87 -9.78
C ILE A 51 13.33 1.52 -9.35
N LEU A 52 14.17 2.52 -9.06
CA LEU A 52 15.56 2.29 -8.66
C LEU A 52 15.63 1.58 -7.31
N ILE A 53 14.77 1.94 -6.36
CA ILE A 53 14.66 1.25 -5.07
C ILE A 53 14.17 -0.19 -5.27
N LEU A 54 13.16 -0.41 -6.11
CA LEU A 54 12.68 -1.76 -6.41
C LEU A 54 13.77 -2.61 -7.07
N LEU A 55 14.54 -2.01 -7.97
CA LEU A 55 15.65 -2.65 -8.67
C LEU A 55 16.77 -3.01 -7.68
N PHE A 56 17.21 -2.06 -6.85
CA PHE A 56 18.32 -2.24 -5.92
C PHE A 56 17.99 -3.00 -4.64
N VAL A 57 16.72 -3.08 -4.24
CA VAL A 57 16.32 -3.84 -3.04
C VAL A 57 15.70 -5.17 -3.45
N GLY A 58 14.87 -5.17 -4.50
CA GLY A 58 14.17 -6.35 -4.99
C GLY A 58 15.11 -7.31 -5.72
N LEU A 59 15.83 -6.86 -6.75
CA LEU A 59 16.69 -7.78 -7.52
C LEU A 59 17.79 -8.43 -6.69
N PRO A 60 18.60 -7.73 -5.90
CA PRO A 60 19.65 -8.43 -5.16
C PRO A 60 19.04 -9.35 -4.11
N LYS A 61 17.89 -9.04 -3.51
CA LYS A 61 17.25 -9.94 -2.56
C LYS A 61 16.72 -11.21 -3.24
N ASP A 62 16.09 -11.10 -4.41
CA ASP A 62 15.63 -12.25 -5.17
C ASP A 62 16.78 -13.03 -5.81
N LEU A 63 17.81 -12.35 -6.31
CA LEU A 63 19.01 -12.97 -6.85
C LEU A 63 19.78 -13.71 -5.74
N TRP A 64 19.88 -13.12 -4.55
CA TRP A 64 20.50 -13.77 -3.38
C TRP A 64 19.67 -14.96 -2.90
N ARG A 65 18.33 -14.86 -2.94
CA ARG A 65 17.45 -15.99 -2.63
C ARG A 65 17.63 -17.10 -3.65
N TRP A 66 17.72 -16.76 -4.93
CA TRP A 66 17.90 -17.69 -6.03
C TRP A 66 19.26 -18.39 -5.99
N LEU A 67 20.35 -17.66 -5.71
CA LEU A 67 21.68 -18.22 -5.51
C LEU A 67 21.76 -19.14 -4.27
N ARG A 68 20.97 -18.85 -3.22
CA ARG A 68 20.87 -19.70 -2.02
C ARG A 68 19.88 -20.86 -2.16
N LEU A 69 19.12 -20.95 -3.24
CA LEU A 69 18.32 -22.14 -3.57
C LEU A 69 19.26 -23.27 -4.02
N ARG A 70 20.01 -23.83 -3.05
CA ARG A 70 20.69 -25.11 -3.20
C ARG A 70 19.62 -26.15 -3.53
N ARG A 71 19.79 -26.88 -4.63
CA ARG A 71 19.01 -28.09 -4.90
C ARG A 71 19.11 -29.01 -3.69
N LYS A 72 18.02 -29.18 -2.95
CA LYS A 72 17.99 -30.13 -1.82
C LYS A 72 18.13 -31.52 -2.40
N CYS A 73 19.29 -32.14 -2.18
CA CYS A 73 19.46 -33.56 -2.43
C CYS A 73 18.69 -34.33 -1.36
N VAL A 74 17.68 -35.04 -1.82
CA VAL A 74 16.71 -35.79 -1.01
C VAL A 74 16.91 -37.30 -1.12
N ARG A 75 17.98 -37.74 -1.80
CA ARG A 75 18.40 -39.13 -1.86
C ARG A 75 18.56 -39.68 -0.43
N GLY A 76 17.83 -40.75 -0.13
CA GLY A 76 17.85 -41.46 1.16
C GLY A 76 17.09 -40.78 2.30
N LYS A 77 16.27 -39.74 2.05
CA LYS A 77 15.47 -39.07 3.09
C LYS A 77 13.98 -39.27 2.84
N THR A 78 13.25 -39.69 3.87
CA THR A 78 11.79 -39.80 3.82
C THR A 78 11.16 -38.41 3.81
N VAL A 79 10.45 -38.07 2.73
CA VAL A 79 9.74 -36.79 2.59
C VAL A 79 8.25 -37.06 2.66
N VAL A 80 7.58 -36.51 3.67
CA VAL A 80 6.13 -36.60 3.83
C VAL A 80 5.48 -35.40 3.16
N ILE A 81 4.61 -35.68 2.20
CA ILE A 81 3.84 -34.65 1.48
C ILE A 81 2.36 -34.89 1.78
N THR A 82 1.74 -33.97 2.51
CA THR A 82 0.30 -34.02 2.80
C THR A 82 -0.50 -33.37 1.66
N GLY A 83 -1.66 -33.94 1.32
CA GLY A 83 -2.52 -33.40 0.26
C GLY A 83 -2.03 -33.61 -1.19
N GLY A 84 -1.13 -34.57 -1.43
CA GLY A 84 -0.52 -34.80 -2.75
C GLY A 84 -1.38 -35.43 -3.83
N ALA A 85 -2.69 -35.55 -3.61
CA ALA A 85 -3.59 -36.25 -4.52
C ALA A 85 -3.91 -35.47 -5.81
N SER A 86 -3.68 -34.15 -5.88
CA SER A 86 -4.00 -33.35 -7.07
C SER A 86 -3.13 -32.11 -7.27
N GLY A 87 -2.96 -31.71 -8.53
CA GLY A 87 -2.30 -30.47 -8.95
C GLY A 87 -0.77 -30.48 -8.86
N ILE A 88 -0.20 -29.34 -8.44
CA ILE A 88 1.25 -29.03 -8.40
C ILE A 88 2.05 -30.07 -7.63
N VAL A 89 1.45 -30.64 -6.59
CA VAL A 89 2.09 -31.58 -5.68
C VAL A 89 2.38 -32.92 -6.37
N LYS A 90 1.54 -33.34 -7.33
CA LYS A 90 1.76 -34.55 -8.14
C LYS A 90 3.01 -34.41 -9.01
N TYR A 91 3.23 -33.24 -9.59
CA TYR A 91 4.42 -32.94 -10.39
C TYR A 91 5.68 -32.84 -9.51
N ILE A 92 5.57 -32.21 -8.33
CA ILE A 92 6.67 -32.15 -7.36
C ILE A 92 7.10 -33.57 -6.93
N PHE A 93 6.14 -34.47 -6.70
CA PHE A 93 6.40 -35.85 -6.32
C PHE A 93 7.09 -36.63 -7.44
N LEU A 94 6.63 -36.48 -8.69
CA LEU A 94 7.25 -37.11 -9.85
C LEU A 94 8.71 -36.68 -10.04
N ILE A 95 9.00 -35.38 -9.91
CA ILE A 95 10.36 -34.84 -10.01
C ILE A 95 11.24 -35.37 -8.87
N PHE A 96 10.71 -35.43 -7.65
CA PHE A 96 11.41 -35.99 -6.50
C PHE A 96 11.73 -37.46 -6.67
N PHE A 97 10.77 -38.25 -7.16
CA PHE A 97 10.92 -39.68 -7.39
C PHE A 97 11.95 -39.96 -8.49
N SER A 98 11.85 -39.27 -9.63
CA SER A 98 12.78 -39.43 -10.77
C SER A 98 14.22 -38.98 -10.48
N LEU A 99 14.44 -38.15 -9.44
CA LEU A 99 15.77 -37.76 -8.96
C LEU A 99 16.32 -38.72 -7.89
N SER A 100 15.49 -39.65 -7.39
CA SER A 100 15.85 -40.61 -6.35
C SER A 100 16.41 -41.92 -6.91
N ASP A 101 16.08 -42.29 -8.15
CA ASP A 101 16.80 -43.31 -8.93
C ASP A 101 18.22 -42.82 -9.30
#